data_AF-A0A0G3UXM2-F1
#
_entry.id   AF-A0A0G3UXM2-F1
#
_cell.length_a   1.000
_cell.length_b   1.000
_cell.length_c   1.000
_cell.angle_alpha   90.00
_cell.angle_beta   90.00
_cell.angle_gamma   90.00
#
_symmetry.space_group_name_H-M   'P 1'
#
loop_
_entity.id
_entity.type
_entity.pdbx_description
1 polymer ?
#
loop_
_entity_poly.entity_id
_entity_poly.type
_entity_poly.pdbx_seq_one_letter_code
_entity_poly.pdbx_strand_id
1 'polypeptide(L)'
;MNTLWGHGGAYQTWTEYLTRWAEEGGAGTAAAAARLPRLRPEDYHHETWVRLVNQLTGAVGHRLQAWADSLTAALAEAAADEFAAGRALVQSRTGLDTVRALASHPSLPEDLRTRLRTLVDGQIENLQRQLEDQLTRAVRGGADPTWAEERRRTLRDNPLTTAPGATGAGSAAPPAPGGGWSYDPATPARRRVITD
;
A
#
# COMPACT_ATOMS: atom_id res chain seq x y z
N MET A 1 37.76 16.18 -11.42
CA MET A 1 37.75 16.00 -9.95
C MET A 1 37.16 14.64 -9.66
N ASN A 2 37.93 13.80 -8.95
CA ASN A 2 37.83 12.34 -8.96
C ASN A 2 37.16 11.84 -7.67
N THR A 3 35.84 11.64 -7.68
CA THR A 3 35.06 11.15 -6.52
C THR A 3 34.19 9.94 -6.88
N LEU A 4 34.80 8.90 -7.45
CA LEU A 4 34.10 7.64 -7.81
C LEU A 4 34.42 6.46 -6.87
N TRP A 5 35.28 6.64 -5.86
CA TRP A 5 35.80 5.53 -5.05
C TRP A 5 35.88 5.84 -3.55
N GLY A 6 34.77 6.29 -2.95
CA GLY A 6 34.60 6.35 -1.50
C GLY A 6 33.21 5.87 -1.14
N HIS A 7 33.08 4.60 -0.75
CA HIS A 7 31.84 3.91 -0.35
C HIS A 7 30.68 3.96 -1.36
N GLY A 8 30.60 2.89 -2.17
CA GLY A 8 29.41 2.45 -2.88
C GLY A 8 28.64 3.52 -3.65
N GLY A 9 29.02 3.74 -4.91
CA GLY A 9 28.34 4.66 -5.82
C GLY A 9 26.84 4.37 -5.97
N ALA A 10 26.13 5.23 -6.71
CA ALA A 10 24.67 5.24 -6.75
C ALA A 10 24.01 3.87 -6.96
N TYR A 11 24.61 3.00 -7.79
CA TYR A 11 24.18 1.61 -7.93
C TYR A 11 24.15 0.86 -6.59
N GLN A 12 25.26 0.84 -5.85
CA GLN A 12 25.37 0.12 -4.59
C GLN A 12 24.39 0.64 -3.53
N THR A 13 24.24 1.96 -3.42
CA THR A 13 23.26 2.58 -2.51
C THR A 13 21.83 2.09 -2.82
N TRP A 14 21.48 2.03 -4.10
CA TRP A 14 20.19 1.50 -4.52
C TRP A 14 20.03 0.01 -4.24
N THR A 15 21.03 -0.81 -4.54
CA THR A 15 20.94 -2.25 -4.31
C THR A 15 20.80 -2.58 -2.81
N GLU A 16 21.59 -1.93 -1.95
CA GLU A 16 21.50 -2.13 -0.50
C GLU A 16 20.14 -1.69 0.06
N TYR A 17 19.64 -0.55 -0.43
CA TYR A 17 18.30 -0.10 -0.08
C TYR A 17 17.22 -1.10 -0.52
N LEU A 18 17.26 -1.58 -1.77
CA LEU A 18 16.26 -2.49 -2.30
C LEU A 18 16.22 -3.83 -1.57
N THR A 19 17.38 -4.39 -1.22
CA THR A 19 17.47 -5.61 -0.42
C THR A 19 16.80 -5.42 0.94
N ARG A 20 17.18 -4.38 1.68
CA ARG A 20 16.58 -4.11 3.00
C ARG A 20 15.10 -3.75 2.91
N TRP A 21 14.71 -2.97 1.91
CA TRP A 21 13.32 -2.55 1.71
C TRP A 21 12.41 -3.74 1.41
N ALA A 22 12.87 -4.70 0.62
CA ALA A 22 12.11 -5.91 0.32
C ALA A 22 11.81 -6.73 1.59
N GLU A 23 12.79 -6.86 2.49
CA GLU A 23 12.70 -7.60 3.75
C GLU A 23 11.90 -6.86 4.83
N GLU A 24 12.28 -5.62 5.14
CA GLU A 24 11.75 -4.86 6.29
C GLU A 24 10.46 -4.09 6.00
N GLY A 25 10.09 -3.93 4.73
CA GLY A 25 8.77 -3.45 4.37
C GLY A 25 8.49 -1.97 4.52
N GLY A 26 9.48 -1.13 4.21
CA GLY A 26 9.29 0.31 4.08
C GLY A 26 9.38 1.08 5.40
N ALA A 27 8.76 0.59 6.47
CA ALA A 27 8.66 1.30 7.76
C ALA A 27 10.04 1.67 8.37
N GLY A 28 11.05 0.81 8.24
CA GLY A 28 12.42 1.07 8.70
C GLY A 28 13.30 1.84 7.69
N THR A 29 12.80 2.10 6.48
CA THR A 29 13.63 2.53 5.36
C THR A 29 13.34 3.96 4.87
N ALA A 30 12.37 4.66 5.44
CA ALA A 30 11.96 5.99 4.98
C ALA A 30 13.12 7.01 4.97
N ALA A 31 13.94 7.04 6.03
CA ALA A 31 15.12 7.90 6.10
C ALA A 31 16.20 7.54 5.06
N ALA A 32 16.29 6.26 4.71
CA ALA A 32 17.21 5.80 3.66
C ALA A 32 16.66 6.12 2.26
N ALA A 33 15.35 6.00 2.05
CA ALA A 33 14.69 6.37 0.80
C ALA A 33 14.94 7.84 0.44
N ALA A 34 14.80 8.74 1.42
CA ALA A 34 15.06 10.17 1.24
C ALA A 34 16.50 10.51 0.82
N ARG A 35 17.45 9.60 1.04
CA ARG A 35 18.88 9.76 0.69
C ARG A 35 19.26 9.03 -0.60
N LEU A 36 18.29 8.44 -1.31
CA LEU A 36 18.58 7.69 -2.54
C LEU A 36 19.09 8.62 -3.64
N PRO A 37 20.25 8.29 -4.25
CA PRO A 37 20.82 9.09 -5.31
C PRO A 37 19.94 9.04 -6.55
N ARG A 38 19.91 10.13 -7.31
CA ARG A 38 19.14 10.18 -8.56
C ARG A 38 19.76 9.25 -9.60
N LEU A 39 18.94 8.40 -10.20
CA LEU A 39 19.34 7.52 -11.28
C LEU A 39 19.16 8.22 -12.62
N ARG A 40 20.18 8.07 -13.48
CA ARG A 40 20.14 8.46 -14.88
C ARG A 40 20.64 7.27 -15.70
N PRO A 41 19.86 6.73 -16.65
CA PRO A 41 20.29 5.58 -17.45
C PRO A 41 21.63 5.82 -18.16
N GLU A 42 21.89 7.07 -18.53
CA GLU A 42 23.10 7.58 -19.19
C GLU A 42 24.38 7.28 -18.41
N ASP A 43 24.30 7.29 -17.07
CA ASP A 43 25.46 7.20 -16.17
C ASP A 43 25.95 5.75 -16.00
N TYR A 44 25.26 4.77 -16.61
CA TYR A 44 25.52 3.35 -16.44
C TYR A 44 25.83 2.68 -17.77
N HIS A 45 26.69 1.66 -17.72
CA HIS A 45 26.77 0.68 -18.80
C HIS A 45 25.40 -0.01 -18.95
N HIS A 46 25.02 -0.36 -20.18
CA HIS A 46 23.71 -0.93 -20.49
C HIS A 46 23.36 -2.13 -19.61
N GLU A 47 24.29 -3.07 -19.43
CA GLU A 47 24.09 -4.27 -18.60
C GLU A 47 23.87 -3.93 -17.11
N THR A 48 24.60 -2.95 -16.58
CA THR A 48 24.46 -2.49 -15.19
C THR A 48 23.10 -1.84 -14.97
N TRP A 49 22.65 -1.04 -15.94
CA TRP A 49 21.32 -0.43 -15.91
C TRP A 49 20.22 -1.50 -15.93
N VAL A 50 20.30 -2.47 -16.86
CA VAL A 50 19.34 -3.58 -16.94
C VAL A 50 19.29 -4.37 -15.64
N ARG A 51 20.46 -4.67 -15.04
CA ARG A 51 20.54 -5.38 -13.77
C ARG A 51 19.89 -4.60 -12.62
N LEU A 52 20.09 -3.29 -12.57
CA LEU A 52 19.46 -2.43 -11.56
C LEU A 52 17.93 -2.39 -11.72
N VAL A 53 17.45 -2.23 -12.96
CA VAL A 53 16.01 -2.27 -13.27
C VAL A 53 15.41 -3.61 -12.85
N ASN A 54 16.08 -4.73 -13.16
CA ASN A 54 15.61 -6.06 -12.77
C ASN A 54 15.54 -6.23 -11.25
N GLN A 55 16.54 -5.74 -10.50
CA GLN A 55 16.51 -5.77 -9.04
C GLN A 55 15.36 -4.95 -8.49
N LEU A 56 15.12 -3.77 -9.05
CA LEU A 56 14.04 -2.90 -8.62
C LEU A 56 12.67 -3.56 -8.88
N THR A 57 12.43 -4.07 -10.10
CA THR A 57 11.19 -4.78 -10.41
C THR A 57 11.02 -6.05 -9.58
N GLY A 58 12.11 -6.77 -9.30
CA GLY A 58 12.12 -7.96 -8.47
C GLY A 58 11.76 -7.67 -7.02
N ALA A 59 12.36 -6.61 -6.44
CA ALA A 59 12.04 -6.17 -5.08
C ALA A 59 10.56 -5.75 -4.97
N VAL A 60 10.07 -4.94 -5.92
CA VAL A 60 8.65 -4.53 -5.96
C VAL A 60 7.73 -5.74 -6.08
N GLY A 61 8.03 -6.68 -6.98
CA GLY A 61 7.26 -7.91 -7.14
C GLY A 61 7.24 -8.77 -5.88
N HIS A 62 8.39 -8.97 -5.24
CA HIS A 62 8.49 -9.71 -3.99
C HIS A 62 7.63 -9.08 -2.89
N ARG A 63 7.68 -7.75 -2.76
CA ARG A 63 6.92 -7.03 -1.75
C ARG A 63 5.41 -7.08 -2.01
N LEU A 64 4.99 -6.96 -3.26
CA LEU A 64 3.59 -7.13 -3.65
C LEU A 64 3.10 -8.55 -3.36
N GLN A 65 3.91 -9.57 -3.62
CA GLN A 65 3.55 -10.95 -3.30
C GLN A 65 3.39 -11.14 -1.78
N ALA A 66 4.37 -10.71 -0.99
CA ALA A 66 4.29 -10.80 0.48
C ALA A 66 3.07 -10.04 1.05
N TRP A 67 2.74 -8.89 0.46
CA TRP A 67 1.53 -8.15 0.80
C TRP A 67 0.24 -8.93 0.45
N ALA A 68 0.17 -9.52 -0.75
CA ALA A 68 -0.98 -10.29 -1.19
C ALA A 68 -1.20 -11.55 -0.31
N ASP A 69 -0.12 -12.23 0.07
CA ASP A 69 -0.15 -13.38 0.96
C ASP A 69 -0.67 -12.99 2.34
N SER A 70 -0.18 -11.87 2.90
CA SER A 70 -0.62 -11.33 4.19
C SER A 70 -2.09 -10.92 4.17
N LEU A 71 -2.56 -10.26 3.10
CA LEU A 71 -3.98 -9.91 2.95
C LEU A 71 -4.86 -11.16 2.87
N THR A 72 -4.45 -12.16 2.09
CA THR A 72 -5.20 -13.41 1.93
C THR A 72 -5.31 -14.15 3.26
N ALA A 73 -4.22 -14.22 4.04
CA ALA A 73 -4.24 -14.81 5.38
C ALA A 73 -5.18 -14.04 6.32
N ALA A 74 -5.10 -12.71 6.36
CA ALA A 74 -5.96 -11.88 7.20
C ALA A 74 -7.45 -12.01 6.84
N LEU A 75 -7.78 -12.12 5.55
CA LEU A 75 -9.16 -12.35 5.10
C LEU A 75 -9.68 -13.75 5.44
N ALA A 76 -8.80 -14.75 5.44
CA ALA A 76 -9.15 -16.11 5.85
C ALA A 76 -9.41 -16.18 7.37
N GLU A 77 -8.60 -15.49 8.18
CA GLU A 77 -8.84 -15.35 9.63
C GLU A 77 -10.15 -14.60 9.92
N ALA A 78 -10.48 -13.61 9.09
CA ALA A 78 -11.71 -12.82 9.17
C ALA A 78 -12.90 -13.46 8.42
N ALA A 79 -12.88 -14.77 8.12
CA ALA A 79 -13.94 -15.41 7.33
C ALA A 79 -15.35 -15.28 7.95
N ALA A 80 -15.43 -15.27 9.29
CA ALA A 80 -16.69 -15.20 10.03
C ALA A 80 -17.10 -13.77 10.45
N ASP A 81 -16.24 -12.76 10.28
CA ASP A 81 -16.47 -11.39 10.76
C ASP A 81 -16.18 -10.36 9.67
N GLU A 82 -17.24 -9.70 9.23
CA GLU A 82 -17.21 -8.73 8.15
C GLU A 82 -16.54 -7.40 8.55
N PHE A 83 -16.64 -7.01 9.82
CA PHE A 83 -15.90 -5.87 10.35
C PHE A 83 -14.41 -6.17 10.42
N ALA A 84 -14.02 -7.39 10.78
CA ALA A 84 -12.63 -7.82 10.73
C ALA A 84 -12.10 -7.84 9.28
N ALA A 85 -12.90 -8.31 8.31
CA ALA A 85 -12.53 -8.32 6.90
C ALA A 85 -12.35 -6.89 6.35
N GLY A 86 -13.28 -5.98 6.67
CA GLY A 86 -13.15 -4.56 6.31
C GLY A 86 -11.89 -3.92 6.90
N ARG A 87 -11.59 -4.18 8.20
CA ARG A 87 -10.36 -3.70 8.83
C ARG A 87 -9.10 -4.25 8.16
N ALA A 88 -9.08 -5.53 7.81
CA ALA A 88 -7.95 -6.14 7.10
C ALA A 88 -7.69 -5.43 5.77
N LEU A 89 -8.74 -5.16 4.98
CA LEU A 89 -8.61 -4.43 3.71
C LEU A 89 -8.07 -3.01 3.89
N VAL A 90 -8.58 -2.28 4.90
CA VAL A 90 -8.10 -0.92 5.23
C VAL A 90 -6.63 -0.96 5.66
N GLN A 91 -6.24 -1.89 6.53
CA GLN A 91 -4.86 -2.03 6.97
C GLN A 91 -3.92 -2.43 5.82
N SER A 92 -4.38 -3.30 4.92
CA SER A 92 -3.64 -3.70 3.74
C SER A 92 -3.40 -2.55 2.76
N ARG A 93 -4.28 -1.53 2.71
CA ARG A 93 -4.03 -0.32 1.90
C ARG A 93 -2.82 0.46 2.39
N THR A 94 -2.60 0.55 3.70
CA THR A 94 -1.39 1.16 4.28
C THR A 94 -0.12 0.44 3.84
N GLY A 95 -0.17 -0.89 3.70
CA GLY A 95 0.95 -1.69 3.20
C GLY A 95 1.34 -1.32 1.76
N LEU A 96 0.36 -1.01 0.91
CA LEU A 96 0.57 -0.61 -0.48
C LEU A 96 1.23 0.77 -0.63
N ASP A 97 1.13 1.64 0.37
CA ASP A 97 1.74 2.98 0.30
C ASP A 97 3.25 2.90 0.17
N THR A 98 3.86 1.97 0.88
CA THR A 98 5.31 1.77 0.82
C THR A 98 5.76 1.36 -0.58
N VAL A 99 4.94 0.56 -1.28
CA VAL A 99 5.18 0.10 -2.65
C VAL A 99 4.94 1.24 -3.65
N ARG A 100 3.83 1.99 -3.50
CA ARG A 100 3.52 3.15 -4.34
C ARG A 100 4.55 4.28 -4.17
N ALA A 101 5.05 4.49 -2.95
CA ALA A 101 6.10 5.47 -2.65
C ALA A 101 7.41 5.13 -3.37
N LEU A 102 7.81 3.85 -3.39
CA LEU A 102 8.98 3.43 -4.17
C LEU A 102 8.75 3.57 -5.67
N ALA A 103 7.60 3.12 -6.19
CA ALA A 103 7.27 3.21 -7.61
C ALA A 103 7.18 4.65 -8.13
N SER A 104 6.88 5.62 -7.26
CA SER A 104 6.78 7.05 -7.59
C SER A 104 8.01 7.87 -7.22
N HIS A 105 9.06 7.23 -6.71
CA HIS A 105 10.20 7.90 -6.08
C HIS A 105 10.93 8.87 -7.03
N PRO A 106 11.16 10.15 -6.65
CA PRO A 106 11.69 11.18 -7.54
C PRO A 106 13.12 10.95 -8.03
N SER A 107 13.88 10.11 -7.32
CA SER A 107 15.21 9.68 -7.75
C SER A 107 15.19 8.67 -8.91
N LEU A 108 14.02 8.18 -9.34
CA LEU A 108 13.87 7.32 -10.52
C LEU A 108 13.65 8.14 -11.81
N PRO A 109 14.09 7.63 -12.98
CA PRO A 109 13.72 8.21 -14.27
C PRO A 109 12.21 8.10 -14.51
N GLU A 110 11.63 9.06 -15.26
CA GLU A 110 10.19 9.13 -15.48
C GLU A 110 9.60 7.86 -16.11
N ASP A 111 10.28 7.32 -17.12
CA ASP A 111 9.83 6.10 -17.81
C ASP A 111 9.75 4.91 -16.83
N LEU A 112 10.73 4.82 -15.92
CA LEU A 112 10.77 3.75 -14.92
C LEU A 112 9.68 3.96 -13.86
N ARG A 113 9.43 5.19 -13.41
CA ARG A 113 8.32 5.50 -12.51
C ARG A 113 6.98 5.08 -13.12
N THR A 114 6.73 5.48 -14.36
CA THR A 114 5.50 5.13 -15.07
C THR A 114 5.34 3.62 -15.17
N ARG A 115 6.38 2.91 -15.62
CA ARG A 115 6.35 1.45 -15.74
C ARG A 115 6.06 0.75 -14.41
N LEU A 116 6.70 1.19 -13.33
CA LEU A 116 6.50 0.59 -12.01
C LEU A 116 5.11 0.87 -11.46
N ARG A 117 4.60 2.08 -11.63
CA ARG A 117 3.23 2.42 -11.22
C ARG A 117 2.22 1.56 -11.96
N THR A 118 2.34 1.45 -13.28
CA THR A 118 1.47 0.57 -14.07
C THR A 118 1.54 -0.89 -13.61
N LEU A 119 2.73 -1.39 -13.27
CA LEU A 119 2.90 -2.74 -12.73
C LEU A 119 2.17 -2.90 -11.39
N VAL A 120 2.39 -1.97 -10.46
CA VAL A 120 1.78 -1.99 -9.12
C VAL A 120 0.26 -1.91 -9.23
N ASP A 121 -0.26 -0.97 -9.99
CA ASP A 121 -1.70 -0.77 -10.17
C ASP A 121 -2.35 -2.00 -10.82
N GLY A 122 -1.72 -2.56 -11.87
CA GLY A 122 -2.20 -3.78 -12.52
C GLY A 122 -2.22 -5.00 -11.61
N GLN A 123 -1.23 -5.15 -10.71
CA GLN A 123 -1.21 -6.24 -9.71
C GLN A 123 -2.30 -6.07 -8.66
N ILE A 124 -2.53 -4.84 -8.18
CA ILE A 124 -3.60 -4.55 -7.21
C ILE A 124 -4.97 -4.84 -7.81
N GLU A 125 -5.22 -4.40 -9.05
CA GLU A 125 -6.46 -4.71 -9.75
C GLU A 125 -6.65 -6.20 -9.99
N ASN A 126 -5.57 -6.92 -10.32
CA ASN A 126 -5.63 -8.36 -10.51
C ASN A 126 -6.00 -9.09 -9.21
N LEU A 127 -5.39 -8.70 -8.08
CA LEU A 127 -5.73 -9.30 -6.79
C LEU A 127 -7.18 -9.01 -6.40
N GLN A 128 -7.66 -7.78 -6.61
CA GLN A 128 -9.06 -7.44 -6.36
C GLN A 128 -10.01 -8.35 -7.15
N ARG A 129 -9.74 -8.56 -8.45
CA ARG A 129 -10.51 -9.50 -9.29
C ARG A 129 -10.43 -10.94 -8.78
N GLN A 130 -9.24 -11.39 -8.38
CA GLN A 130 -9.06 -12.75 -7.84
C GLN A 130 -9.87 -12.99 -6.57
N LEU A 131 -9.95 -12.00 -5.68
CA LEU A 131 -10.78 -12.06 -4.47
C LEU A 131 -12.28 -12.16 -4.82
N GLU A 132 -12.76 -11.36 -5.76
CA GLU A 132 -14.15 -11.43 -6.24
C GLU A 132 -14.48 -12.77 -6.92
N ASP A 133 -13.53 -13.30 -7.71
CA ASP A 133 -13.67 -14.62 -8.36
C ASP A 133 -13.64 -15.77 -7.36
N GLN A 134 -12.91 -15.64 -6.24
CA GLN A 134 -12.92 -16.60 -5.15
C GLN A 134 -14.31 -16.68 -4.49
N LEU A 135 -14.97 -15.54 -4.25
CA LEU A 135 -16.34 -15.53 -3.71
C LEU A 135 -17.32 -16.19 -4.68
N THR A 136 -17.20 -15.86 -5.97
CA THR A 136 -18.04 -16.47 -7.01
C THR A 136 -17.88 -17.99 -7.04
N ARG A 137 -16.65 -18.50 -6.86
CA ARG A 137 -16.36 -19.93 -6.76
C ARG A 137 -16.89 -20.55 -5.46
N ALA A 138 -16.80 -19.84 -4.34
CA ALA A 138 -17.32 -20.32 -3.05
C ALA A 138 -18.83 -20.58 -3.12
N VAL A 139 -19.61 -19.65 -3.70
CA VAL A 139 -21.05 -19.83 -3.90
C VAL A 139 -21.36 -21.04 -4.77
N ARG A 140 -20.64 -21.21 -5.89
CA ARG A 140 -20.80 -22.41 -6.75
C ARG A 140 -20.44 -23.71 -6.01
N GLY A 141 -19.55 -23.63 -5.02
CA GLY A 141 -19.16 -24.74 -4.14
C GLY A 141 -20.12 -25.00 -2.97
N GLY A 142 -21.22 -24.26 -2.87
CA GLY A 142 -22.25 -24.44 -1.83
C GLY A 142 -22.11 -23.54 -0.60
N ALA A 143 -21.24 -22.52 -0.62
CA ALA A 143 -21.23 -21.49 0.41
C ALA A 143 -22.54 -20.68 0.39
N ASP A 144 -22.89 -20.09 1.53
CA ASP A 144 -24.09 -19.25 1.66
C ASP A 144 -24.03 -18.04 0.69
N PRO A 145 -25.01 -17.89 -0.23
CA PRO A 145 -25.06 -16.77 -1.15
C PRO A 145 -25.16 -15.40 -0.45
N THR A 146 -25.81 -15.34 0.72
CA THR A 146 -26.00 -14.08 1.46
C THR A 146 -24.67 -13.58 2.04
N TRP A 147 -23.92 -14.48 2.70
CA TRP A 147 -22.55 -14.22 3.15
C TRP A 147 -21.65 -13.75 1.99
N ALA A 148 -21.74 -14.39 0.83
CA ALA A 148 -20.90 -14.04 -0.31
C ALA A 148 -21.21 -12.64 -0.87
N GLU A 149 -22.48 -12.23 -0.90
CA GLU A 149 -22.86 -10.88 -1.34
C GLU A 149 -22.46 -9.82 -0.30
N GLU A 150 -22.60 -10.10 0.99
CA GLU A 150 -22.06 -9.23 2.06
C GLU A 150 -20.55 -9.05 1.92
N ARG A 151 -19.81 -10.15 1.73
CA ARG A 151 -18.36 -10.11 1.50
C ARG A 151 -17.98 -9.34 0.25
N ARG A 152 -18.76 -9.48 -0.82
CA ARG A 152 -18.56 -8.73 -2.07
C ARG A 152 -18.80 -7.25 -1.87
N ARG A 153 -19.82 -6.88 -1.09
CA ARG A 153 -20.09 -5.48 -0.74
C ARG A 153 -18.93 -4.89 0.05
N THR A 154 -18.40 -5.60 1.04
CA THR A 154 -17.22 -5.15 1.81
C THR A 154 -15.99 -4.93 0.93
N LEU A 155 -15.71 -5.83 -0.02
CA LEU A 155 -14.61 -5.65 -0.99
C LEU A 155 -14.79 -4.42 -1.89
N ARG A 156 -16.04 -4.13 -2.29
CA ARG A 156 -16.37 -2.96 -3.12
C ARG A 156 -16.34 -1.65 -2.35
N ASP A 157 -16.76 -1.68 -1.08
CA ASP A 157 -16.72 -0.51 -0.19
C ASP A 157 -15.29 -0.20 0.26
N ASN A 158 -14.38 -1.18 0.20
CA ASN A 158 -12.96 -1.05 0.57
C ASN A 158 -12.01 -1.39 -0.59
N PRO A 159 -12.06 -0.65 -1.71
CA PRO A 159 -11.22 -0.94 -2.87
C PRO A 159 -9.73 -0.71 -2.56
N LEU A 160 -8.90 -1.71 -2.84
CA LEU A 160 -7.44 -1.66 -2.65
C LEU A 160 -6.75 -0.62 -3.55
N THR A 161 -7.40 -0.24 -4.64
CA THR A 161 -6.95 0.77 -5.60
C THR A 161 -7.02 2.19 -5.04
N THR A 162 -7.85 2.43 -4.02
CA THR A 162 -8.04 3.79 -3.51
C THR A 162 -6.90 4.18 -2.59
N ALA A 163 -6.30 5.36 -2.81
CA ALA A 163 -5.24 5.89 -1.97
C ALA A 163 -5.73 6.02 -0.51
N PRO A 164 -4.86 5.81 0.50
CA PRO A 164 -5.23 6.04 1.89
C PRO A 164 -5.60 7.51 2.09
N GLY A 165 -6.69 7.75 2.83
CA GLY A 165 -7.27 9.07 3.03
C GLY A 165 -8.40 9.43 2.06
N ALA A 166 -8.51 8.74 0.92
CA ALA A 166 -9.76 8.68 0.17
C ALA A 166 -10.62 7.57 0.79
N THR A 167 -11.20 7.87 1.94
CA THR A 167 -12.36 7.12 2.42
C THR A 167 -13.45 7.26 1.38
N GLY A 168 -13.94 6.13 0.88
CA GLY A 168 -15.18 6.08 0.12
C GLY A 168 -16.28 6.63 1.00
N ALA A 169 -16.61 7.91 0.78
CA ALA A 169 -17.92 8.40 1.12
C ALA A 169 -18.89 7.61 0.25
N GLY A 170 -19.52 6.59 0.84
CA GLY A 170 -20.88 6.26 0.44
C GLY A 170 -21.63 7.58 0.38
N SER A 171 -22.16 7.91 -0.80
CA SER A 171 -22.85 9.15 -1.15
C SER A 171 -23.47 9.88 0.05
N ALA A 172 -22.71 10.83 0.61
CA ALA A 172 -23.21 11.84 1.52
C ALA A 172 -22.53 13.13 1.11
N ALA A 173 -23.33 14.05 0.59
CA ALA A 173 -22.91 15.40 0.24
C ALA A 173 -22.07 16.02 1.39
N PRO A 174 -21.07 16.85 1.08
CA PRO A 174 -20.24 17.45 2.11
C PRO A 174 -21.12 18.24 3.09
N PRO A 175 -21.07 17.97 4.40
CA PRO A 175 -21.66 18.88 5.37
C PRO A 175 -20.90 20.20 5.29
N ALA A 176 -21.65 21.30 5.24
CA ALA A 176 -21.14 22.66 5.23
C ALA A 176 -20.09 22.88 6.35
N PRO A 177 -19.10 23.78 6.14
CA PRO A 177 -18.07 24.03 7.13
C PRO A 177 -18.66 24.73 8.36
N GLY A 178 -18.97 23.96 9.40
CA GLY A 178 -19.47 24.49 10.66
C GLY A 178 -19.67 23.40 11.73
N GLY A 179 -18.66 23.23 12.60
CA GLY A 179 -18.71 22.38 13.80
C GLY A 179 -17.90 21.09 13.62
N GLY A 180 -16.70 20.94 14.17
CA GLY A 180 -16.28 21.33 15.51
C GLY A 180 -16.10 20.08 16.36
N TRP A 181 -15.09 19.27 16.05
CA TRP A 181 -14.57 18.22 16.93
C TRP A 181 -13.09 18.52 17.19
N SER A 182 -12.84 19.68 17.80
CA SER A 182 -11.57 19.97 18.45
C SER A 182 -11.76 19.69 19.93
N TYR A 183 -11.21 18.58 20.40
CA TYR A 183 -11.11 18.30 21.83
C TYR A 183 -9.94 19.12 22.39
N ASP A 184 -10.24 20.11 23.23
CA ASP A 184 -9.25 20.88 23.98
C ASP A 184 -9.09 20.27 25.39
N PRO A 185 -7.94 19.64 25.69
CA PRO A 185 -7.71 18.97 26.98
C PRO A 185 -7.55 19.94 28.17
N ALA A 186 -7.63 21.26 27.98
CA ALA A 186 -7.50 22.25 29.06
C ALA A 186 -8.82 22.60 29.79
N THR A 187 -9.96 21.99 29.42
CA THR A 187 -11.27 22.40 29.97
C THR A 187 -11.64 21.62 31.24
N PRO A 188 -11.81 22.26 32.42
CA PRO A 188 -12.19 21.54 33.64
C PRO A 188 -13.65 21.03 33.59
N ALA A 189 -13.84 19.75 33.93
CA ALA A 189 -15.12 19.07 33.88
C ALA A 189 -16.14 19.62 34.90
N ARG A 190 -17.28 20.15 34.42
CA ARG A 190 -18.41 20.56 35.28
C ARG A 190 -19.29 19.35 35.58
N ARG A 191 -19.20 18.85 36.81
CA ARG A 191 -20.08 17.83 37.41
C ARG A 191 -21.51 18.40 37.51
N ARG A 192 -22.50 17.79 36.86
CA ARG A 192 -23.93 18.10 37.12
C ARG A 192 -24.45 17.18 38.22
N VAL A 193 -24.86 17.77 39.34
CA VAL A 193 -25.64 17.11 40.39
C VAL A 193 -27.08 17.03 39.90
N ILE A 194 -27.67 15.84 39.92
CA ILE A 194 -29.10 15.62 39.72
C ILE A 194 -29.69 15.52 41.12
N THR A 195 -30.60 16.43 41.46
CA THR A 195 -31.53 16.26 42.57
C THR A 195 -32.87 15.80 42.00
N ASP A 196 -33.42 14.77 42.61
CA ASP A 196 -34.78 14.24 42.44
C ASP A 196 -35.84 15.29 42.84
#